data_AF-A0A815R0S5-F1
#
_entry.id   AF-A0A815R0S5-F1
#
_cell.length_a   1.000
_cell.length_b   1.000
_cell.length_c   1.000
_cell.angle_alpha   90.00
_cell.angle_beta   90.00
_cell.angle_gamma   90.00
#
_symmetry.space_group_name_H-M   'P 1'
#
loop_
_entity.id
_entity.type
_entity.pdbx_description
1 polymer ?
#
loop_
_entity_poly.entity_id
_entity_poly.type
_entity_poly.pdbx_seq_one_letter_code
_entity_poly.pdbx_strand_id
1 'polypeptide(L)'
;MALPLLPEQHVQSAFDELNEKIPAELEPLFEYFDDWWMKQVPIRLWNVSNLKARTNNNVESWHSRFNKRIERKHPNVWASINVVKKEEVHFKHQLVHANSGKLKKISQKTCVMQDKLDQLKKRYGANQIQLVEYHHQLSLLVGTKSA
;
A
#
# COMPACT_ATOMS: atom_id res chain seq x y z
N MET A 1 -12.19 -3.58 -0.35
CA MET A 1 -12.23 -2.93 -1.68
C MET A 1 -10.81 -2.86 -2.22
N ALA A 2 -10.61 -3.20 -3.50
CA ALA A 2 -9.30 -3.19 -4.15
C ALA A 2 -9.12 -2.02 -5.15
N LEU A 3 -9.99 -1.00 -5.08
CA LEU A 3 -10.02 0.15 -5.99
C LEU A 3 -8.66 0.85 -6.18
N PRO A 4 -7.83 1.08 -5.12
CA PRO A 4 -6.54 1.74 -5.30
C PRO A 4 -5.54 0.96 -6.18
N LEU A 5 -5.81 -0.32 -6.45
CA LEU A 5 -4.95 -1.20 -7.25
C LEU A 5 -5.37 -1.27 -8.72
N LEU A 6 -6.53 -0.72 -9.06
CA LEU A 6 -7.00 -0.60 -10.43
C LEU A 6 -6.26 0.54 -11.14
N PRO A 7 -6.04 0.44 -12.46
CA PRO A 7 -5.60 1.59 -13.24
C PRO A 7 -6.56 2.76 -13.01
N GLU A 8 -6.00 3.97 -12.87
CA GLU A 8 -6.74 5.19 -12.47
C GLU A 8 -8.00 5.41 -13.33
N GLN A 9 -7.91 5.17 -14.64
CA GLN A 9 -9.03 5.33 -15.57
C GLN A 9 -10.21 4.37 -15.34
N HIS A 10 -10.02 3.28 -14.60
CA HIS A 10 -11.04 2.26 -14.33
C HIS A 10 -11.61 2.32 -12.91
N VAL A 11 -11.07 3.20 -12.06
CA VAL A 11 -11.46 3.33 -10.66
C VAL A 11 -12.91 3.78 -10.54
N GLN A 12 -13.32 4.81 -11.28
CA GLN A 12 -14.70 5.33 -11.23
C GLN A 12 -15.71 4.26 -11.65
N SER A 13 -15.53 3.67 -12.84
CA SER A 13 -16.41 2.63 -13.34
C SER A 13 -16.54 1.43 -12.39
N ALA A 14 -15.45 1.04 -11.73
CA ALA A 14 -15.48 -0.06 -10.77
C ALA A 14 -16.15 0.33 -9.44
N PHE A 15 -16.05 1.60 -9.03
CA PHE A 15 -16.75 2.10 -7.85
C PHE A 15 -18.26 2.16 -8.09
N ASP A 16 -18.70 2.67 -9.24
CA ASP A 16 -20.12 2.77 -9.60
C ASP A 16 -20.76 1.37 -9.62
N GLU A 17 -20.09 0.40 -10.25
CA GLU A 17 -20.57 -0.99 -10.31
C GLU A 17 -20.63 -1.66 -8.92
N LEU A 18 -19.71 -1.32 -8.02
CA LEU A 18 -19.78 -1.79 -6.64
C LEU A 18 -20.97 -1.16 -5.93
N ASN A 19 -21.17 0.14 -6.08
CA ASN A 19 -22.21 0.91 -5.41
C ASN A 19 -23.62 0.41 -5.77
N GLU A 20 -23.83 -0.10 -6.98
CA GLU A 20 -25.09 -0.74 -7.38
C GLU A 20 -25.36 -2.09 -6.69
N LYS A 21 -24.30 -2.75 -6.18
CA LYS A 21 -24.34 -4.12 -5.68
C LYS A 21 -24.15 -4.21 -4.17
N ILE A 22 -23.96 -3.09 -3.48
CA ILE A 22 -23.75 -3.10 -2.03
C ILE A 22 -25.05 -3.44 -1.29
N PRO A 23 -24.96 -4.13 -0.15
CA PRO A 23 -26.08 -4.26 0.75
C PRO A 23 -26.32 -2.91 1.49
N ALA A 24 -27.57 -2.65 1.89
CA ALA A 24 -27.99 -1.38 2.47
C ALA A 24 -27.17 -0.97 3.71
N GLU A 25 -26.67 -1.94 4.48
CA GLU A 25 -25.83 -1.70 5.66
C GLU A 25 -24.49 -1.03 5.33
N LEU A 26 -24.05 -1.09 4.07
CA LEU A 26 -22.81 -0.47 3.60
C LEU A 26 -23.02 0.87 2.87
N GLU A 27 -24.27 1.30 2.65
CA GLU A 27 -24.58 2.59 2.01
C GLU A 27 -23.85 3.77 2.67
N PRO A 28 -23.85 3.95 4.01
CA PRO A 28 -23.17 5.09 4.63
C PRO A 28 -21.66 5.10 4.40
N LEU A 29 -21.05 3.92 4.25
CA LEU A 29 -19.62 3.80 3.96
C LEU A 29 -19.33 4.23 2.51
N PHE A 30 -20.18 3.83 1.57
CA PHE A 30 -20.02 4.16 0.16
C PHE A 30 -20.33 5.63 -0.11
N GLU A 31 -21.35 6.20 0.55
CA GLU A 31 -21.63 7.64 0.51
C GLU A 31 -20.41 8.45 0.99
N TYR A 32 -19.86 8.10 2.16
CA TYR A 32 -18.64 8.74 2.66
C TYR A 32 -17.46 8.59 1.67
N PHE A 33 -17.30 7.40 1.09
CA PHE A 33 -16.20 7.15 0.17
C PHE A 33 -16.35 7.96 -1.12
N ASP A 34 -17.56 8.05 -1.66
CA ASP A 34 -17.87 8.86 -2.83
C ASP A 34 -17.61 10.35 -2.54
N ASP A 35 -18.18 10.86 -1.45
CA ASP A 35 -18.10 12.27 -1.10
C ASP A 35 -16.67 12.74 -0.82
N TRP A 36 -15.84 11.91 -0.20
CA TRP A 36 -14.48 12.30 0.11
C TRP A 36 -13.47 11.81 -0.93
N TRP A 37 -13.39 10.49 -1.15
CA TRP A 37 -12.31 9.88 -1.92
C TRP A 37 -12.51 9.93 -3.42
N MET A 38 -13.76 9.98 -3.90
CA MET A 38 -14.05 10.09 -5.34
C MET A 38 -14.16 11.56 -5.78
N LYS A 39 -14.82 12.42 -4.97
CA LYS A 39 -15.09 13.81 -5.34
C LYS A 39 -14.03 14.82 -4.87
N GLN A 40 -13.54 14.73 -3.63
CA GLN A 40 -12.67 15.76 -3.05
C GLN A 40 -11.18 15.46 -3.24
N VAL A 41 -10.79 14.18 -3.12
CA VAL A 41 -9.39 13.77 -3.22
C VAL A 41 -9.09 13.25 -4.64
N PRO A 42 -8.15 13.85 -5.39
CA PRO A 42 -7.77 13.33 -6.69
C PRO A 42 -7.30 11.86 -6.65
N ILE A 43 -7.82 11.02 -7.54
CA ILE A 43 -7.55 9.57 -7.59
C ILE A 43 -6.04 9.27 -7.60
N ARG A 44 -5.26 9.97 -8.43
CA ARG A 44 -3.80 9.87 -8.46
C ARG A 44 -3.08 9.96 -7.10
N LEU A 45 -3.67 10.61 -6.09
CA LEU A 45 -3.03 10.78 -4.78
C LEU A 45 -3.13 9.53 -3.90
N TRP A 46 -4.18 8.72 -4.08
CA TRP A 46 -4.42 7.52 -3.29
C TRP A 46 -4.33 6.22 -4.10
N ASN A 47 -4.31 6.33 -5.43
CA ASN A 47 -4.09 5.20 -6.31
C ASN A 47 -2.64 4.69 -6.20
N VAL A 48 -2.50 3.39 -6.00
CA VAL A 48 -1.21 2.71 -5.84
C VAL A 48 -0.98 1.63 -6.90
N SER A 49 -1.78 1.64 -7.98
CA SER A 49 -1.74 0.64 -9.04
C SER A 49 -0.36 0.54 -9.71
N ASN A 50 0.35 1.67 -9.85
CA ASN A 50 1.67 1.73 -10.48
C ASN A 50 2.84 1.71 -9.48
N LEU A 51 2.57 1.59 -8.18
CA LEU A 51 3.61 1.58 -7.16
C LEU A 51 4.13 0.16 -6.88
N LYS A 52 5.46 0.04 -6.73
CA LYS A 52 6.13 -1.18 -6.28
C LYS A 52 5.89 -1.42 -4.78
N ALA A 53 5.92 -0.37 -3.98
CA ALA A 53 5.56 -0.40 -2.57
C ALA A 53 4.12 0.11 -2.42
N ARG A 54 3.19 -0.83 -2.22
CA ARG A 54 1.73 -0.59 -2.26
C ARG A 54 1.15 -0.21 -0.90
N THR A 55 1.90 -0.46 0.17
CA THR A 55 1.49 -0.19 1.55
C THR A 55 2.49 0.72 2.24
N ASN A 56 2.02 1.39 3.29
CA ASN A 56 2.82 2.19 4.20
C ASN A 56 3.73 1.33 5.13
N ASN A 57 3.82 0.00 4.95
CA ASN A 57 4.57 -0.90 5.83
C ASN A 57 6.00 -0.44 6.13
N ASN A 58 6.70 0.14 5.15
CA ASN A 58 8.05 0.65 5.35
C ASN A 58 8.07 1.86 6.30
N VAL A 59 7.10 2.76 6.14
CA VAL A 59 6.91 3.94 6.99
C VAL A 59 6.47 3.50 8.39
N GLU A 60 5.52 2.58 8.51
CA GLU A 60 5.09 2.00 9.79
C GLU A 60 6.22 1.27 10.50
N SER A 61 7.01 0.48 9.77
CA SER A 61 8.18 -0.21 10.31
C SER A 61 9.23 0.78 10.81
N TRP A 62 9.44 1.87 10.08
CA TRP A 62 10.32 2.95 10.51
C TRP A 62 9.80 3.63 11.77
N HIS A 63 8.53 4.06 11.80
CA HIS A 63 7.89 4.64 12.98
C HIS A 63 7.97 3.71 14.20
N SER A 64 7.69 2.42 14.02
CA SER A 64 7.76 1.42 15.09
C SER A 64 9.18 1.33 15.66
N ARG A 65 10.20 1.24 14.79
CA ARG A 65 11.60 1.22 15.22
C ARG A 65 12.00 2.52 15.90
N PHE A 66 11.61 3.67 15.34
CA PHE A 66 11.92 4.98 15.86
C PHE A 66 11.34 5.18 17.26
N ASN A 67 10.06 4.85 17.44
CA ASN A 67 9.38 4.91 18.74
C ASN A 67 10.05 3.98 19.77
N LYS A 68 10.45 2.77 19.36
CA LYS A 68 11.21 1.86 20.21
C LYS A 68 12.55 2.45 20.63
N ARG A 69 13.26 3.17 19.75
CA ARG A 69 14.56 3.79 20.05
C ARG A 69 14.50 5.05 20.90
N ILE A 70 13.35 5.73 20.90
CA ILE A 70 13.11 6.85 21.79
C ILE A 70 13.00 6.41 23.26
N GLU A 71 12.53 5.17 23.50
CA GLU A 71 12.45 4.52 24.83
C GLU A 71 11.74 5.39 25.90
N ARG A 72 10.92 6.36 25.47
CA ARG A 72 10.24 7.35 26.32
C ARG A 72 8.87 7.69 25.75
N LYS A 73 7.86 7.75 26.62
CA LYS A 73 6.49 8.13 26.25
C LYS A 73 6.37 9.62 25.87
N HIS A 74 7.15 10.47 26.52
CA HIS A 74 7.18 11.92 26.28
C HIS A 74 8.63 12.41 26.19
N PRO A 75 9.31 12.21 25.05
CA PRO A 75 10.68 12.69 24.87
C PRO A 75 10.72 14.21 24.77
N ASN A 76 11.71 14.83 25.42
CA ASN A 76 12.04 16.22 25.14
C ASN A 76 12.77 16.33 23.79
N VAL A 77 12.83 17.55 23.24
CA VAL A 77 13.42 17.82 21.92
C VAL A 77 14.86 17.30 21.83
N TRP A 78 15.66 17.44 22.88
CA TRP A 78 17.05 16.96 22.91
C TRP A 78 17.16 15.43 22.81
N ALA A 79 16.28 14.69 23.49
CA ALA A 79 16.21 13.24 23.39
C ALA A 79 15.85 12.81 21.96
N SER A 80 14.88 13.48 21.35
CA SER A 80 14.48 13.23 19.96
C SER A 80 15.63 13.50 18.99
N ILE A 81 16.35 14.62 19.12
CA ILE A 81 17.53 14.95 18.30
C ILE A 81 18.59 13.85 18.39
N ASN A 82 18.87 13.34 19.60
CA ASN A 82 19.86 12.29 19.78
C ASN A 82 19.46 10.98 19.08
N VAL A 83 18.16 10.63 19.07
CA VAL A 83 17.68 9.46 18.33
C VAL A 83 17.75 9.69 16.83
N VAL A 84 17.39 10.87 16.34
CA VAL A 84 17.51 11.23 14.92
C VAL A 84 18.97 11.12 14.44
N LYS A 85 19.94 11.57 15.23
CA LYS A 85 21.37 11.38 14.92
C LYS A 85 21.75 9.90 14.80
N LYS A 86 21.26 9.05 15.71
CA LYS A 86 21.48 7.59 15.65
C LYS A 86 20.81 6.94 14.43
N GLU A 87 19.64 7.42 14.03
CA GLU A 87 18.97 6.98 12.81
C GLU A 87 19.77 7.36 11.56
N GLU A 88 20.30 8.59 11.49
CA GLU A 88 21.13 9.06 10.38
C GLU A 88 22.34 8.14 10.16
N VAL A 89 23.08 7.84 11.24
CA VAL A 89 24.20 6.89 11.21
C VAL A 89 23.75 5.51 10.73
N HIS A 90 22.63 5.00 11.24
CA HIS A 90 22.08 3.71 10.81
C HIS A 90 21.71 3.67 9.32
N PHE A 91 21.19 4.76 8.76
CA PHE A 91 20.90 4.86 7.33
C PHE A 91 22.17 4.95 6.49
N LYS A 92 23.18 5.71 6.92
CA LYS A 92 24.50 5.74 6.26
C LYS A 92 25.11 4.35 6.16
N HIS A 93 25.07 3.56 7.23
CA HIS A 93 25.53 2.16 7.20
C HIS A 93 24.73 1.30 6.22
N GLN A 94 23.40 1.44 6.19
CA GLN A 94 22.56 0.72 5.22
C GLN A 94 22.88 1.11 3.77
N LEU A 95 23.16 2.38 3.50
CA LEU A 95 23.53 2.86 2.18
C LEU A 95 24.88 2.27 1.72
N VAL A 96 25.88 2.25 2.60
CA VAL A 96 27.18 1.62 2.31
C VAL A 96 27.01 0.10 2.04
N HIS A 97 26.16 -0.58 2.79
CA HIS A 97 25.84 -1.99 2.53
C HIS A 97 25.11 -2.20 1.19
N ALA A 98 24.14 -1.35 0.86
CA ALA A 98 23.45 -1.42 -0.43
C ALA A 98 24.40 -1.16 -1.61
N ASN A 99 25.27 -0.15 -1.50
CA ASN A 99 26.26 0.21 -2.53
C ASN A 99 27.32 -0.88 -2.73
N SER A 100 27.60 -1.70 -1.72
CA SER A 100 28.47 -2.88 -1.84
C SER A 100 27.75 -4.13 -2.39
N GLY A 101 26.54 -3.96 -2.95
CA GLY A 101 25.73 -5.02 -3.55
C GLY A 101 24.99 -5.89 -2.54
N LYS A 102 25.11 -5.62 -1.23
CA LYS A 102 24.43 -6.36 -0.17
C LYS A 102 23.04 -5.78 0.07
N LEU A 103 22.10 -6.16 -0.77
CA LEU A 103 20.69 -5.80 -0.61
C LEU A 103 20.01 -6.64 0.48
N LYS A 104 19.08 -6.03 1.22
CA LYS A 104 18.22 -6.76 2.15
C LYS A 104 17.37 -7.77 1.38
N LYS A 105 17.39 -9.02 1.83
CA LYS A 105 16.55 -10.07 1.26
C LYS A 105 15.08 -9.74 1.50
N ILE A 106 14.29 -9.70 0.43
CA ILE A 106 12.84 -9.60 0.52
C ILE A 106 12.31 -10.95 0.99
N SER A 107 11.32 -10.94 1.88
CA SER A 107 10.67 -12.18 2.34
C SER A 107 10.06 -12.93 1.16
N GLN A 108 10.18 -14.27 1.16
CA GLN A 108 9.58 -15.12 0.13
C GLN A 108 8.08 -14.86 -0.01
N LYS A 109 7.36 -14.64 1.10
CA LYS A 109 5.92 -14.34 1.09
C LYS A 109 5.62 -13.06 0.29
N THR A 110 6.41 -12.00 0.51
CA THR A 110 6.28 -10.73 -0.21
C THR A 110 6.60 -10.89 -1.69
N CYS A 111 7.66 -11.63 -2.02
CA CYS A 111 8.02 -11.93 -3.41
C CYS A 111 6.87 -12.65 -4.14
N VAL A 112 6.35 -13.72 -3.55
CA VAL A 112 5.24 -14.50 -4.14
C VAL A 112 3.99 -13.66 -4.33
N MET A 113 3.61 -12.83 -3.35
CA MET A 113 2.46 -11.93 -3.49
C MET A 113 2.68 -10.91 -4.60
N GLN A 114 3.88 -10.33 -4.67
CA GLN A 114 4.27 -9.37 -5.70
C GLN A 114 4.21 -10.00 -7.10
N ASP A 115 4.76 -11.21 -7.25
CA ASP A 115 4.74 -11.97 -8.51
C ASP A 115 3.30 -12.26 -8.97
N LYS A 116 2.42 -12.70 -8.05
CA LYS A 116 1.00 -12.93 -8.37
C LYS A 116 0.30 -11.65 -8.84
N LEU A 117 0.55 -10.53 -8.18
CA LEU A 117 -0.01 -9.23 -8.58
C LEU A 117 0.51 -8.79 -9.94
N ASP A 118 1.80 -9.01 -10.23
CA ASP A 118 2.40 -8.62 -11.49
C ASP A 118 1.95 -9.52 -12.65
N GLN A 119 1.75 -10.82 -12.40
CA GLN A 119 1.11 -11.74 -13.35
C GLN A 119 -0.33 -11.33 -13.66
N LEU A 120 -1.10 -10.97 -12.63
CA LEU A 120 -2.50 -10.56 -12.80
C LEU A 120 -2.61 -9.28 -13.64
N LYS A 121 -1.73 -8.29 -13.37
CA LYS A 121 -1.63 -7.07 -14.18
C LYS A 121 -1.26 -7.36 -15.63
N LYS A 122 -0.34 -8.27 -15.89
CA LYS A 122 0.05 -8.67 -17.25
C LYS A 122 -1.12 -9.30 -18.00
N ARG A 123 -1.89 -10.19 -17.37
CA ARG A 123 -3.09 -10.80 -17.97
C ARG A 123 -4.13 -9.76 -18.34
N TYR A 124 -4.37 -8.80 -17.45
CA TYR A 124 -5.29 -7.70 -17.71
C TYR A 124 -4.81 -6.79 -18.85
N GLY A 125 -3.54 -6.36 -18.82
CA GLY A 125 -2.96 -5.53 -19.89
C GLY A 125 -2.87 -6.23 -21.25
N ALA A 126 -2.84 -7.56 -21.28
CA ALA A 126 -2.91 -8.38 -22.49
C ALA A 126 -4.36 -8.67 -22.94
N ASN A 127 -5.37 -8.06 -22.31
CA ASN A 127 -6.80 -8.28 -22.58
C ASN A 127 -7.25 -9.74 -22.43
N GLN A 128 -6.54 -10.54 -21.62
CA GLN A 128 -6.90 -11.94 -21.36
C GLN A 128 -8.02 -12.08 -20.33
N ILE A 129 -8.25 -11.05 -19.52
CA ILE A 129 -9.29 -10.98 -18.50
C ILE A 129 -9.97 -9.62 -18.54
N GLN A 130 -11.27 -9.60 -18.27
CA GLN A 130 -12.07 -8.38 -18.22
C GLN A 130 -11.83 -7.62 -16.90
N LEU A 131 -12.22 -6.33 -16.86
CA LEU A 131 -12.05 -5.48 -15.68
C LEU A 131 -12.71 -6.06 -14.41
N VAL A 132 -13.93 -6.60 -14.55
CA VAL A 132 -14.68 -7.21 -13.45
C VAL A 132 -13.92 -8.38 -12.85
N GLU A 133 -13.43 -9.28 -13.71
CA GLU A 133 -12.64 -10.44 -13.30
C GLU A 133 -11.31 -10.04 -12.67
N TYR A 134 -10.64 -9.03 -13.23
CA TYR A 134 -9.41 -8.46 -12.67
C TYR A 134 -9.64 -7.89 -11.27
N HIS A 135 -10.69 -7.10 -11.09
CA HIS A 135 -11.04 -6.50 -9.80
C HIS A 135 -11.41 -7.56 -8.76
N HIS A 136 -12.15 -8.59 -9.15
CA HIS A 136 -12.48 -9.72 -8.28
C HIS A 136 -11.21 -10.48 -7.83
N GLN A 137 -10.34 -10.87 -8.77
CA GLN A 137 -9.09 -11.57 -8.45
C GLN A 137 -8.14 -10.72 -7.58
N LEU A 138 -8.09 -9.39 -7.80
CA LEU A 138 -7.35 -8.48 -6.94
C LEU A 138 -7.90 -8.48 -5.50
N SER A 139 -9.23 -8.43 -5.35
CA SER A 139 -9.88 -8.44 -4.05
C SER A 139 -9.54 -9.71 -3.26
N LEU A 140 -9.56 -10.87 -3.91
CA LEU A 140 -9.18 -12.15 -3.29
C LEU A 140 -7.70 -12.16 -2.87
N LEU A 141 -6.82 -11.62 -3.71
CA LEU A 141 -5.38 -11.65 -3.50
C LEU A 141 -4.94 -10.74 -2.35
N VAL A 142 -5.69 -9.68 -2.06
CA VAL A 142 -5.39 -8.70 -1.00
C VAL A 142 -6.22 -8.94 0.26
N GLY A 143 -7.42 -9.49 0.13
CA GLY A 143 -8.33 -9.80 1.24
C GLY A 143 -7.96 -11.07 2.02
N THR A 144 -7.12 -11.95 1.45
CA THR A 144 -6.58 -13.10 2.17
C THR A 144 -5.53 -12.64 3.18
N LYS A 145 -5.96 -12.31 4.41
CA LYS A 145 -5.02 -12.19 5.53
C LYS A 145 -4.21 -13.49 5.59
N SER A 146 -2.90 -13.37 5.45
CA SER A 146 -1.99 -14.42 5.90
C SER A 146 -2.26 -14.60 7.40
N ALA A 147 -2.88 -15.73 7.75
CA ALA A 147 -2.94 -16.22 9.12
C ALA A 147 -1.51 -16.41 9.67
#